data_AF-A0A9D8JKC5-F1
#
_entry.id   AF-A0A9D8JKC5-F1
#
_cell.length_a   1.000
_cell.length_b   1.000
_cell.length_c   1.000
_cell.angle_alpha   90.00
_cell.angle_beta   90.00
_cell.angle_gamma   90.00
#
_symmetry.space_group_name_H-M   'P 1'
#
loop_
_entity.id
_entity.type
_entity.pdbx_description
1 polymer ?
#
loop_
_entity_poly.entity_id
_entity_poly.type
_entity_poly.pdbx_seq_one_letter_code
_entity_poly.pdbx_strand_id
1 'polypeptide(L)'
;MGKELVVRDVLSEQMIDAGAKLVERLDESLSNVQAALWVFLPEEKTWEMIVISPLVKTDGPRSFYKRILEANKNADESESIISLNDIKVADTSNPLINVLRIAISTGRGITGIRFSKNTINGTFIEDSYIYRINIST
;
A
#
# COMPACT_ATOMS: atom_id res chain seq x y z
N MET A 1 12.29 -6.11 16.34
CA MET A 1 11.90 -5.11 15.32
C MET A 1 12.58 -5.50 14.03
N GLY A 2 11.81 -5.70 12.95
CA GLY A 2 12.33 -6.17 11.66
C GLY A 2 13.36 -5.24 11.03
N LYS A 3 14.00 -5.72 9.96
CA LYS A 3 15.04 -4.96 9.24
C LYS A 3 14.39 -4.00 8.25
N GLU A 4 14.81 -2.73 8.26
CA GLU A 4 14.34 -1.76 7.27
C GLU A 4 14.80 -2.15 5.87
N LEU A 5 13.84 -2.24 4.96
CA LEU A 5 14.05 -2.62 3.57
C LEU A 5 14.51 -1.41 2.75
N VAL A 6 15.36 -1.67 1.76
CA VAL A 6 15.79 -0.65 0.79
C VAL A 6 14.90 -0.72 -0.44
N VAL A 7 14.11 0.33 -0.68
CA VAL A 7 13.31 0.50 -1.89
C VAL A 7 14.20 0.89 -3.06
N ARG A 8 13.98 0.28 -4.23
CA ARG A 8 14.78 0.44 -5.45
C ARG A 8 13.87 0.65 -6.67
N ASP A 9 14.43 0.66 -7.87
CA ASP A 9 13.72 0.77 -9.16
C ASP A 9 13.01 -0.53 -9.58
N VAL A 10 13.43 -1.69 -9.04
CA VAL A 10 12.80 -3.00 -9.28
C VAL A 10 12.01 -3.45 -8.06
N LEU A 11 10.75 -3.86 -8.25
CA LEU A 11 9.95 -4.45 -7.18
C LEU A 11 10.42 -5.88 -6.89
N SER A 12 11.15 -6.05 -5.77
CA SER A 12 11.65 -7.36 -5.35
C SER A 12 10.61 -8.18 -4.58
N GLU A 13 10.82 -9.49 -4.47
CA GLU A 13 10.00 -10.37 -3.62
C GLU A 13 9.98 -9.90 -2.16
N GLN A 14 11.11 -9.44 -1.63
CA GLN A 14 11.18 -8.90 -0.27
C GLN A 14 10.30 -7.66 -0.07
N MET A 15 10.17 -6.80 -1.09
CA MET A 15 9.24 -5.65 -1.04
C MET A 15 7.78 -6.12 -1.08
N ILE A 16 7.49 -7.13 -1.89
CA ILE A 16 6.15 -7.72 -1.98
C ILE A 16 5.76 -8.34 -0.63
N ASP A 17 6.64 -9.13 -0.04
CA ASP A 17 6.41 -9.78 1.24
C ASP A 17 6.28 -8.73 2.36
N ALA A 18 7.16 -7.73 2.40
CA ALA A 18 7.09 -6.65 3.40
C ALA A 18 5.78 -5.85 3.31
N GLY A 19 5.27 -5.62 2.09
CA GLY A 19 4.00 -4.93 1.88
C GLY A 19 2.81 -5.76 2.36
N ALA A 20 2.77 -7.05 2.03
CA ALA A 20 1.74 -7.97 2.53
C ALA A 20 1.74 -8.02 4.07
N LYS A 21 2.93 -8.19 4.67
CA LYS A 21 3.13 -8.24 6.12
C LYS A 21 2.72 -6.95 6.83
N LEU A 22 3.01 -5.79 6.25
CA LEU A 22 2.51 -4.52 6.77
C LEU A 22 0.98 -4.47 6.78
N VAL A 23 0.32 -4.91 5.69
CA VAL A 23 -1.15 -4.93 5.62
C VAL A 23 -1.75 -5.87 6.65
N GLU A 24 -1.17 -7.06 6.86
CA GLU A 24 -1.60 -8.01 7.91
C GLU A 24 -1.61 -7.35 9.29
N ARG A 25 -0.49 -6.72 9.69
CA ARG A 25 -0.39 -6.04 11.00
C ARG A 25 -1.32 -4.84 11.14
N LEU A 26 -1.58 -4.12 10.04
CA LEU A 26 -2.54 -3.02 10.04
C LEU A 26 -3.98 -3.52 10.20
N ASP A 27 -4.32 -4.69 9.68
CA ASP A 27 -5.63 -5.32 9.90
C ASP A 27 -5.80 -5.79 11.34
N GLU A 28 -4.77 -6.39 11.93
CA GLU A 28 -4.76 -6.81 13.35
C GLU A 28 -4.97 -5.63 14.31
N SER A 29 -4.49 -4.44 13.93
CA SER A 29 -4.67 -3.19 14.70
C SER A 29 -5.95 -2.43 14.35
N LEU A 30 -6.87 -3.03 13.59
CA LEU A 30 -8.15 -2.43 13.15
C LEU A 30 -7.96 -1.08 12.44
N SER A 31 -6.89 -0.94 11.66
CA SER A 31 -6.59 0.30 10.92
C SER A 31 -7.47 0.51 9.68
N ASN A 32 -8.39 -0.40 9.40
CA ASN A 32 -9.40 -0.32 8.32
C ASN A 32 -8.76 -0.03 6.95
N VAL A 33 -7.79 -0.83 6.55
CA VAL A 33 -7.11 -0.69 5.25
C VAL A 33 -8.06 -1.16 4.15
N GLN A 34 -8.55 -0.22 3.34
CA GLN A 34 -9.46 -0.50 2.23
C GLN A 34 -8.73 -0.70 0.90
N ALA A 35 -7.56 -0.09 0.74
CA ALA A 35 -6.68 -0.42 -0.37
C ALA A 35 -5.21 -0.36 0.05
N ALA A 36 -4.40 -1.24 -0.53
CA ALA A 36 -2.97 -1.28 -0.32
C ALA A 36 -2.28 -1.82 -1.58
N LEU A 37 -1.25 -1.12 -2.05
CA LEU A 37 -0.50 -1.50 -3.24
C LEU A 37 0.88 -0.83 -3.26
N TRP A 38 1.81 -1.46 -3.97
CA TRP A 38 2.96 -0.78 -4.52
C TRP A 38 2.60 -0.14 -5.86
N VAL A 39 3.03 1.09 -6.10
CA VAL A 39 2.96 1.76 -7.40
C VAL A 39 4.35 2.19 -7.84
N PHE A 40 4.66 2.02 -9.12
CA PHE A 40 5.88 2.55 -9.70
C PHE A 40 5.67 4.00 -10.11
N LEU A 41 6.57 4.88 -9.68
CA LEU A 41 6.59 6.30 -10.03
C LEU A 41 7.68 6.51 -11.10
N PRO A 42 7.30 6.75 -12.38
CA PRO A 42 8.25 6.74 -13.49
C PRO A 42 9.23 7.92 -13.48
N GLU A 43 8.79 9.08 -13.00
CA GLU A 43 9.62 10.30 -12.98
C GLU A 43 10.77 10.15 -11.97
N GLU A 44 10.49 9.51 -10.85
CA GLU A 44 11.40 9.27 -9.72
C GLU A 44 12.14 7.94 -9.84
N LYS A 45 11.70 7.06 -10.75
CA LYS A 45 12.22 5.69 -10.93
C LYS A 45 12.24 4.90 -9.63
N THR A 46 11.20 5.03 -8.83
CA THR A 46 11.09 4.37 -7.53
C THR A 46 9.70 3.79 -7.32
N TRP A 47 9.61 2.86 -6.38
CA TRP A 47 8.34 2.32 -5.92
C TRP A 47 7.86 3.07 -4.68
N GLU A 48 6.56 3.31 -4.59
CA GLU A 48 5.92 3.87 -3.38
C GLU A 48 4.82 2.91 -2.91
N MET A 49 4.76 2.65 -1.60
CA MET A 49 3.70 1.87 -0.98
C MET A 49 2.55 2.81 -0.63
N ILE A 50 1.38 2.60 -1.22
CA ILE A 50 0.18 3.37 -0.92
C ILE A 50 -0.70 2.56 0.02
N VAL A 51 -1.12 3.17 1.13
CA VAL A 51 -2.09 2.63 2.09
C VAL A 51 -3.28 3.57 2.20
N ILE A 52 -4.47 3.03 1.95
CA ILE A 52 -5.73 3.78 1.96
C ILE A 52 -6.60 3.33 3.12
N SER A 53 -7.04 4.30 3.91
CA SER A 53 -7.99 4.09 5.00
C SER A 53 -8.88 5.31 5.21
N PRO A 54 -10.19 5.13 5.46
CA PRO A 54 -11.06 6.24 5.85
C PRO A 54 -10.59 6.91 7.15
N LEU A 55 -9.80 6.22 7.98
CA LEU A 55 -9.24 6.77 9.21
C LEU A 55 -8.25 7.91 8.95
N VAL A 56 -7.66 8.00 7.75
CA VAL A 56 -6.82 9.15 7.37
C VAL A 56 -7.64 10.44 7.34
N LYS A 57 -8.90 10.38 6.89
CA LYS A 57 -9.80 11.53 6.86
C LYS A 57 -10.37 11.88 8.23
N THR A 58 -10.67 10.87 9.07
CA THR A 58 -11.27 11.10 10.40
C THR A 58 -10.24 11.50 11.46
N ASP A 59 -9.09 10.83 11.48
CA ASP A 59 -8.08 10.97 12.54
C ASP A 59 -6.88 11.82 12.11
N GLY A 60 -6.77 12.08 10.80
CA GLY A 60 -5.67 12.79 10.17
C GLY A 60 -4.49 11.89 9.78
N PRO A 61 -3.68 12.31 8.79
CA PRO A 61 -2.56 11.52 8.28
C PRO A 61 -1.48 11.25 9.33
N ARG A 62 -1.20 12.21 10.22
CA ARG A 62 -0.23 12.03 11.31
C ARG A 62 -0.62 10.89 12.25
N SER A 63 -1.90 10.78 12.58
CA SER A 63 -2.42 9.69 13.41
C SER A 63 -2.29 8.36 12.70
N PHE A 64 -2.52 8.32 11.38
CA PHE A 64 -2.35 7.10 10.61
C PHE A 64 -0.89 6.66 10.48
N TYR A 65 0.05 7.58 10.27
CA TYR A 65 1.48 7.26 10.31
C TYR A 65 1.92 6.69 11.67
N LYS A 66 1.32 7.11 12.78
CA LYS A 66 1.57 6.47 14.09
C LYS A 66 1.09 5.02 14.11
N ARG A 67 -0.06 4.70 13.49
CA ARG A 67 -0.55 3.31 13.38
C ARG A 67 0.44 2.44 12.60
N ILE A 68 1.03 2.97 11.53
CA ILE A 68 2.08 2.28 10.75
C ILE A 68 3.33 2.05 11.61
N LEU A 69 3.77 3.05 12.39
CA LEU A 69 4.89 2.89 13.30
C LEU A 69 4.64 1.79 14.34
N GLU A 70 3.45 1.77 14.96
CA GLU A 70 3.09 0.70 15.91
C GLU A 70 3.02 -0.67 15.21
N ALA A 71 2.45 -0.74 14.00
CA ALA A 71 2.47 -1.98 13.21
C ALA A 71 3.90 -2.45 12.89
N ASN A 72 4.82 -1.55 12.55
CA ASN A 72 6.23 -1.91 12.32
C ASN A 72 6.95 -2.37 13.60
N LYS A 73 6.58 -1.86 14.79
CA LYS A 73 7.13 -2.36 16.06
C LYS A 73 6.73 -3.81 16.35
N ASN A 74 5.55 -4.22 15.88
CA ASN A 74 5.05 -5.58 16.01
C ASN A 74 5.60 -6.54 14.95
N ALA A 75 6.49 -6.09 14.06
CA ALA A 75 7.13 -6.96 13.08
C ALA A 75 8.17 -7.87 13.74
N ASP A 76 8.14 -9.15 13.37
CA ASP A 76 9.12 -10.14 13.79
C ASP A 76 10.53 -9.75 13.30
N GLU A 77 11.57 -10.22 14.00
CA GLU A 77 12.96 -9.91 13.65
C GLU A 77 13.37 -10.43 12.27
N SER A 78 12.72 -11.50 11.81
CA SER A 78 12.95 -12.08 10.48
C SER A 78 12.26 -11.32 9.35
N GLU A 79 11.31 -10.44 9.69
CA GLU A 79 10.54 -9.69 8.70
C GLU A 79 11.26 -8.42 8.26
N SER A 80 11.01 -8.04 7.02
CA SER A 80 11.41 -6.74 6.50
C SER A 80 10.30 -5.72 6.74
N ILE A 81 10.67 -4.51 7.18
CA ILE A 81 9.75 -3.39 7.39
C ILE A 81 9.97 -2.30 6.33
N ILE A 82 8.90 -1.63 5.94
CA ILE A 82 8.94 -0.53 4.97
C ILE A 82 9.12 0.79 5.74
N SER A 83 10.04 1.63 5.27
CA SER A 83 10.25 2.97 5.82
C SER A 83 9.00 3.83 5.67
N LEU A 84 8.74 4.74 6.61
CA LEU A 84 7.65 5.70 6.43
C LEU A 84 7.87 6.62 5.22
N ASN A 85 9.13 6.84 4.83
CA ASN A 85 9.47 7.67 3.67
C ASN A 85 9.01 7.02 2.35
N ASP A 86 8.86 5.71 2.33
CA ASP A 86 8.41 4.95 1.17
C ASP A 86 6.91 4.62 1.23
N ILE A 87 6.21 5.12 2.25
CA ILE A 87 4.77 4.90 2.45
C ILE A 87 4.00 6.21 2.31
N LYS A 88 3.06 6.20 1.37
CA LYS A 88 2.02 7.21 1.26
C LYS A 88 0.72 6.74 1.90
N VAL A 89 0.20 7.56 2.80
CA VAL A 89 -1.14 7.36 3.38
C VAL A 89 -2.13 8.33 2.76
N ALA A 90 -3.31 7.85 2.42
CA ALA A 90 -4.40 8.69 1.93
C ALA A 90 -5.77 8.12 2.32
N ASP A 91 -6.82 8.93 2.21
CA ASP A 91 -8.19 8.47 2.38
C ASP A 91 -8.78 7.93 1.06
N THR A 92 -10.03 7.46 1.13
CA THR A 92 -10.74 6.82 0.01
C THR A 92 -11.06 7.74 -1.16
N SER A 93 -10.79 9.05 -1.05
CA SER A 93 -10.88 10.01 -2.16
C SER A 93 -9.65 10.03 -3.07
N ASN A 94 -8.60 9.26 -2.76
CA ASN A 94 -7.37 9.20 -3.57
C ASN A 94 -7.67 8.92 -5.07
N PRO A 95 -7.26 9.82 -6.00
CA PRO A 95 -7.59 9.70 -7.42
C PRO A 95 -7.11 8.41 -8.09
N LEU A 96 -5.88 7.97 -7.81
CA LEU A 96 -5.32 6.74 -8.38
C LEU A 96 -6.18 5.52 -8.00
N ILE A 97 -6.60 5.47 -6.75
CA ILE A 97 -7.40 4.37 -6.21
C ILE A 97 -8.82 4.40 -6.78
N ASN A 98 -9.39 5.59 -6.97
CA ASN A 98 -10.68 5.77 -7.64
C ASN A 98 -10.66 5.24 -9.08
N VAL A 99 -9.53 5.36 -9.77
CA VAL A 99 -9.33 4.81 -11.11
C VAL A 99 -9.16 3.29 -11.04
N LEU A 100 -8.26 2.78 -10.20
CA LEU A 100 -7.97 1.35 -10.11
C LEU A 100 -9.18 0.51 -9.71
N ARG A 101 -10.05 1.01 -8.81
CA ARG A 101 -11.25 0.27 -8.37
C ARG A 101 -12.26 0.00 -9.48
N ILE A 102 -12.19 0.74 -10.61
CA ILE A 102 -13.06 0.51 -11.77
C ILE A 102 -12.71 -0.82 -12.44
N ALA A 103 -11.42 -1.17 -12.45
CA ALA A 103 -10.92 -2.37 -13.12
C ALA A 103 -10.66 -3.54 -12.15
N ILE A 104 -10.38 -3.25 -10.87
CA ILE A 104 -9.87 -4.24 -9.91
C ILE A 104 -10.64 -4.17 -8.59
N SER A 105 -11.12 -5.33 -8.14
CA SER A 105 -11.69 -5.54 -6.80
C SER A 105 -11.14 -6.84 -6.22
N THR A 106 -10.65 -6.82 -4.99
CA THR A 106 -9.91 -7.96 -4.40
C THR A 106 -10.61 -8.59 -3.19
N GLY A 107 -11.84 -8.15 -2.85
CA GLY A 107 -12.46 -8.51 -1.58
C GLY A 107 -11.60 -8.11 -0.37
N ARG A 108 -11.93 -8.64 0.82
CA ARG A 108 -11.26 -8.28 2.08
C ARG A 108 -9.89 -8.93 2.32
N GLY A 109 -9.51 -9.91 1.51
CA GLY A 109 -8.24 -10.62 1.66
C GLY A 109 -7.02 -9.77 1.29
N ILE A 110 -5.85 -10.37 1.46
CA ILE A 110 -4.61 -9.92 0.83
C ILE A 110 -4.40 -10.83 -0.38
N THR A 111 -4.29 -10.21 -1.55
CA THR A 111 -4.04 -10.88 -2.83
C THR A 111 -2.70 -10.42 -3.40
N GLY A 112 -2.34 -10.89 -4.59
CA GLY A 112 -1.13 -10.46 -5.28
C GLY A 112 -1.42 -10.27 -6.75
N ILE A 113 -1.85 -9.06 -7.14
CA ILE A 113 -2.19 -8.75 -8.54
C ILE A 113 -1.15 -7.79 -9.09
N ARG A 114 -0.39 -8.24 -10.10
CA ARG A 114 0.47 -7.37 -10.90
C ARG A 114 -0.36 -6.70 -11.98
N PHE A 115 -0.37 -5.37 -12.00
CA PHE A 115 -1.11 -4.58 -12.99
C PHE A 115 -0.19 -3.54 -13.62
N SER A 116 0.26 -3.84 -14.84
CA SER A 116 1.33 -3.10 -15.53
C SER A 116 0.90 -2.67 -16.93
N LYS A 117 1.37 -1.52 -17.39
CA LYS A 117 1.18 -0.99 -18.75
C LYS A 117 -0.28 -0.97 -19.19
N ASN A 118 -1.14 -0.46 -18.31
CA ASN A 118 -2.57 -0.39 -18.55
C ASN A 118 -3.07 1.06 -18.49
N THR A 119 -4.09 1.37 -19.28
CA THR A 119 -4.77 2.66 -19.23
C THR A 119 -6.20 2.45 -18.77
N ILE A 120 -6.59 3.15 -17.69
CA ILE A 120 -7.96 3.14 -17.19
C ILE A 120 -8.46 4.59 -17.21
N ASN A 121 -9.56 4.84 -17.93
CA ASN A 121 -10.19 6.16 -18.01
C ASN A 121 -9.21 7.30 -18.38
N GLY A 122 -8.27 7.02 -19.29
CA GLY A 122 -7.24 7.98 -19.72
C GLY A 122 -6.03 8.13 -18.78
N THR A 123 -6.02 7.48 -17.61
CA THR A 123 -4.86 7.43 -16.72
C THR A 123 -4.01 6.21 -17.04
N PHE A 124 -2.75 6.43 -17.42
CA PHE A 124 -1.78 5.36 -17.63
C PHE A 124 -1.16 4.93 -16.30
N ILE A 125 -1.17 3.62 -16.06
CA ILE A 125 -0.51 2.96 -14.93
C ILE A 125 0.69 2.21 -15.50
N GLU A 126 1.89 2.69 -15.20
CA GLU A 126 3.11 2.05 -15.67
C GLU A 126 3.28 0.68 -15.03
N ASP A 127 3.26 0.65 -13.69
CA ASP A 127 3.31 -0.61 -12.95
C ASP A 127 2.74 -0.49 -11.54
N SER A 128 2.14 -1.57 -11.05
CA SER A 128 1.60 -1.67 -9.70
C SER A 128 1.52 -3.13 -9.24
N TYR A 129 1.66 -3.34 -7.93
CA TYR A 129 1.40 -4.62 -7.28
C TYR A 129 0.35 -4.41 -6.19
N ILE A 130 -0.83 -4.98 -6.41
CA ILE A 130 -2.02 -4.69 -5.62
C ILE A 130 -2.25 -5.83 -4.64
N TYR A 131 -2.26 -5.48 -3.35
CA TYR A 131 -2.65 -6.39 -2.28
C TYR A 131 -4.15 -6.40 -2.08
N ARG A 132 -4.73 -5.20 -2.01
CA ARG A 132 -6.14 -5.01 -1.71
C ARG A 132 -6.71 -3.79 -2.40
N ILE A 133 -7.90 -3.92 -2.96
CA ILE A 133 -8.85 -2.84 -3.27
C ILE A 133 -10.25 -3.34 -2.92
N ASN A 134 -10.76 -2.87 -1.77
CA ASN A 134 -12.08 -3.19 -1.22
C ASN A 134 -12.80 -1.92 -0.78
N ILE A 135 -12.99 -1.02 -1.74
CA ILE A 135 -13.74 0.22 -1.56
C ILE A 135 -15.07 0.02 -2.27
N SER A 136 -16.15 0.02 -1.50
CA SER A 136 -17.52 0.00 -2.05
C SER A 136 -17.75 1.24 -2.91
N THR A 137 -18.47 1.08 -4.03
CA THR A 137 -18.90 2.18 -4.89
C THR A 137 -19.96 3.04 -4.22
#